data_AF-A0A521URJ1-F1
#
_entry.id   AF-A0A521URJ1-F1
#
_cell.length_a   1.000
_cell.length_b   1.000
_cell.length_c   1.000
_cell.angle_alpha   90.00
_cell.angle_beta   90.00
_cell.angle_gamma   90.00
#
_symmetry.space_group_name_H-M   'P 1'
#
loop_
_entity.id
_entity.type
_entity.pdbx_description
1 polymer ?
#
loop_
_entity_poly.entity_id
_entity_poly.type
_entity_poly.pdbx_seq_one_letter_code
_entity_poly.pdbx_strand_id
1 'polypeptide(L)'
;NPQSTPEALRKRVQDLQTRMSARRNNLQPAERQAQDRIASEITPTITEIYQQRRCSVLVDRNVLVLGNPTMDITQAVVERLNQKVPAPAASAAAPAPAPAAAQRR
;
A
#
# COMPACT_ATOMS: atom_id res chain seq x y z
N ASN A 1 1.73 -40.98 23.88
CA ASN A 1 2.28 -40.01 24.85
C ASN A 1 1.60 -38.66 24.72
N PRO A 2 0.66 -38.30 25.62
CA PRO A 2 -0.13 -37.06 25.56
C PRO A 2 0.61 -35.82 26.11
N GLN A 3 1.94 -35.86 26.24
CA GLN A 3 2.76 -34.83 26.90
C GLN A 3 3.40 -33.82 25.93
N SER A 4 3.27 -34.01 24.60
CA SER A 4 3.86 -33.13 23.57
C SER A 4 3.02 -31.89 23.23
N THR A 5 1.79 -31.81 23.73
CA THR A 5 0.80 -30.77 23.42
C THR A 5 1.11 -29.38 23.99
N PRO A 6 1.48 -29.22 25.29
CA PRO A 6 1.68 -27.89 25.87
C PRO A 6 2.96 -27.20 25.36
N GLU A 7 4.05 -27.93 25.11
CA GLU A 7 5.27 -27.36 24.54
C GLU A 7 5.11 -26.96 23.07
N ALA A 8 4.42 -27.79 22.28
CA ALA A 8 4.09 -27.46 20.89
C ALA A 8 3.21 -26.21 20.80
N LEU A 9 2.24 -26.06 21.71
CA LEU A 9 1.38 -24.89 21.77
C LEU A 9 2.17 -23.62 22.15
N ARG A 10 3.06 -23.71 23.14
CA ARG A 10 3.94 -22.59 23.55
C ARG A 10 4.81 -22.11 22.39
N LYS A 11 5.43 -23.04 21.64
CA LYS A 11 6.22 -22.71 20.45
C LYS A 11 5.40 -22.00 19.37
N ARG A 12 4.16 -22.46 19.11
CA ARG A 12 3.24 -21.81 18.16
C ARG A 12 2.85 -20.40 18.58
N VAL A 13 2.56 -20.19 19.87
CA VAL A 13 2.24 -18.85 20.40
C VAL A 13 3.43 -17.90 20.25
N GLN A 14 4.65 -18.36 20.55
CA GLN A 14 5.87 -17.57 20.36
C GLN A 14 6.10 -17.22 18.88
N ASP A 15 6.02 -18.19 17.97
CA ASP A 15 6.16 -17.95 16.53
C ASP A 15 5.12 -16.95 15.99
N LEU A 16 3.86 -17.08 16.43
CA LEU A 16 2.81 -16.11 16.08
C LEU A 16 3.11 -14.71 16.63
N GLN A 17 3.53 -14.59 17.88
CA GLN A 17 3.91 -13.30 18.47
C GLN A 17 5.07 -12.66 17.71
N THR A 18 6.11 -13.42 17.37
CA THR A 18 7.25 -12.94 16.58
C THR A 18 6.81 -12.46 15.20
N ARG A 19 5.96 -13.22 14.49
CA ARG A 19 5.43 -12.81 13.18
C ARG A 19 4.57 -11.55 13.27
N MET A 20 3.75 -11.42 14.31
CA MET A 20 2.92 -10.23 14.53
C MET A 20 3.78 -8.99 14.80
N SER A 21 4.79 -9.11 15.66
CA SER A 21 5.74 -8.03 15.93
C SER A 21 6.53 -7.63 14.69
N ALA A 22 7.03 -8.61 13.92
CA ALA A 22 7.73 -8.35 12.67
C ALA A 22 6.85 -7.62 11.64
N ARG A 23 5.60 -8.05 11.46
CA ARG A 23 4.66 -7.36 10.56
C ARG A 23 4.42 -5.92 11.00
N ARG A 24 4.16 -5.68 12.29
CA ARG A 24 3.96 -4.32 12.82
C ARG A 24 5.16 -3.42 12.57
N ASN A 25 6.37 -3.93 12.81
CA ASN A 25 7.60 -3.18 12.59
C ASN A 25 7.83 -2.82 11.11
N ASN A 26 7.30 -3.63 10.19
CA ASN A 26 7.44 -3.40 8.76
C ASN A 26 6.37 -2.46 8.16
N LEU A 27 5.29 -2.11 8.89
CA LEU A 27 4.23 -1.25 8.36
C LEU A 27 4.69 0.20 8.17
N GLN A 28 5.24 0.83 9.20
CA GLN A 28 5.71 2.22 9.12
C GLN A 28 6.74 2.46 8.00
N PRO A 29 7.80 1.63 7.83
CA PRO A 29 8.73 1.82 6.73
C PRO A 29 8.09 1.55 5.36
N ALA A 30 7.15 0.60 5.27
CA ALA A 30 6.41 0.37 4.02
C ALA A 30 5.51 1.56 3.65
N GLU A 31 4.83 2.17 4.62
CA GLU A 31 4.03 3.39 4.43
C GLU A 31 4.90 4.56 3.94
N ARG A 32 6.04 4.80 4.60
CA ARG A 32 6.99 5.84 4.18
C ARG A 32 7.49 5.59 2.76
N GLN A 33 7.90 4.36 2.46
CA GLN A 33 8.37 4.00 1.12
C GLN A 33 7.28 4.22 0.05
N ALA A 34 6.01 3.91 0.36
CA ALA A 34 4.91 4.17 -0.56
C ALA A 34 4.71 5.68 -0.79
N GLN A 35 4.77 6.48 0.28
CA GLN A 35 4.70 7.95 0.19
C GLN A 35 5.86 8.52 -0.64
N ASP A 36 7.09 8.05 -0.42
CA ASP A 36 8.28 8.51 -1.14
C ASP A 36 8.16 8.23 -2.64
N ARG A 37 7.66 7.05 -3.03
CA ARG A 37 7.42 6.71 -4.44
C ARG A 37 6.36 7.60 -5.09
N ILE A 38 5.29 7.91 -4.36
CA ILE A 38 4.27 8.84 -4.86
C ILE A 38 4.89 10.23 -5.04
N ALA A 39 5.64 10.71 -4.05
CA ALA A 39 6.27 12.03 -4.09
C ALA A 39 7.29 12.17 -5.23
N SER A 40 8.05 11.12 -5.55
CA SER A 40 9.01 11.14 -6.66
C SER A 40 8.34 11.19 -8.03
N GLU A 41 7.16 10.58 -8.17
CA GLU A 41 6.48 10.43 -9.47
C GLU A 41 5.38 11.47 -9.73
N ILE A 42 4.87 12.15 -8.70
CA ILE A 42 3.74 13.07 -8.85
C ILE A 42 4.10 14.31 -9.68
N THR A 43 5.20 15.00 -9.36
CA THR A 43 5.66 16.21 -10.07
C THR A 43 5.95 15.98 -11.56
N PRO A 44 6.70 14.92 -11.97
CA PRO A 44 6.91 14.67 -13.39
C PRO A 44 5.59 14.30 -14.09
N THR A 45 4.70 13.56 -13.43
CA THR A 45 3.39 13.21 -14.00
C THR A 45 2.50 14.43 -14.23
N ILE A 46 2.48 15.38 -13.28
CA ILE A 46 1.80 16.67 -13.44
C ILE A 46 2.39 17.43 -14.63
N THR A 47 3.72 17.53 -14.71
CA THR A 47 4.42 18.26 -15.79
C THR A 47 4.11 17.69 -17.17
N GLU A 48 4.13 16.36 -17.33
CA GLU A 48 3.78 15.69 -18.59
C GLU A 48 2.36 16.03 -19.06
N ILE A 49 1.38 15.95 -18.15
CA ILE A 49 -0.03 16.20 -18.49
C ILE A 49 -0.27 17.68 -18.79
N TYR A 50 0.35 18.56 -18.00
CA TYR A 50 0.33 20.01 -18.21
C TYR A 50 0.85 20.38 -19.61
N GLN A 51 1.96 19.80 -20.05
CA GLN A 51 2.52 20.02 -21.38
C GLN A 51 1.61 19.47 -22.49
N GLN A 52 1.06 18.26 -22.30
CA GLN A 52 0.16 17.62 -23.28
C GLN A 52 -1.13 18.43 -23.51
N ARG A 53 -1.68 19.02 -22.45
CA ARG A 53 -2.88 19.86 -22.52
C ARG A 53 -2.60 21.29 -22.97
N ARG A 54 -1.33 21.66 -23.19
CA ARG A 54 -0.88 23.02 -23.53
C ARG A 54 -1.43 24.07 -22.56
N CYS A 55 -1.50 23.70 -21.28
CA CYS A 55 -1.87 24.65 -20.23
C CYS A 55 -0.70 25.65 -20.04
N SER A 56 -1.02 26.90 -19.69
CA SER A 56 -0.01 27.96 -19.47
C SER A 56 0.32 28.19 -17.99
N VAL A 57 -0.58 27.79 -17.09
CA VAL A 57 -0.45 27.90 -15.63
C VAL A 57 -1.19 26.73 -14.99
N LEU A 58 -0.63 26.17 -13.91
CA LEU A 58 -1.30 25.22 -13.03
C LEU A 58 -1.60 25.92 -11.70
N VAL A 59 -2.83 25.80 -11.21
CA VAL A 59 -3.28 26.40 -9.96
C VAL A 59 -3.83 25.30 -9.06
N ASP A 60 -3.52 25.39 -7.76
CA ASP A 60 -4.07 24.47 -6.77
C ASP A 60 -5.60 24.58 -6.68
N ARG A 61 -6.30 23.45 -6.57
CA ARG A 61 -7.77 23.46 -6.55
C ARG A 61 -8.35 24.14 -5.30
N ASN A 62 -7.65 24.11 -4.17
CA ASN A 62 -8.15 24.62 -2.90
C ASN A 62 -8.19 26.16 -2.84
N VAL A 63 -7.50 26.85 -3.75
CA VAL A 63 -7.54 28.31 -3.84
C VAL A 63 -8.58 28.84 -4.83
N LEU A 64 -9.29 27.94 -5.53
CA LEU A 64 -10.32 28.29 -6.51
C LEU A 64 -11.71 28.15 -5.89
N VAL A 65 -12.51 29.22 -5.96
CA VAL A 65 -13.93 29.18 -5.57
C VAL A 65 -14.77 28.45 -6.63
N LEU A 66 -14.46 28.69 -7.90
CA LEU A 66 -15.06 28.05 -9.07
C LEU A 66 -14.02 27.93 -10.17
N GLY A 67 -14.09 26.83 -10.92
CA GLY A 67 -13.26 26.58 -12.09
C GLY A 67 -14.00 25.69 -13.08
N ASN A 68 -13.69 25.80 -14.36
CA ASN A 68 -14.25 24.91 -15.37
C ASN A 68 -13.70 23.47 -15.13
N PRO A 69 -14.55 22.47 -14.86
CA PRO A 69 -14.10 21.10 -14.58
C PRO A 69 -13.37 20.45 -15.77
N THR A 70 -13.55 20.93 -17.01
CA THR A 70 -12.77 20.44 -18.15
C THR A 70 -11.29 20.84 -18.10
N MET A 71 -10.94 21.81 -17.24
CA MET A 71 -9.55 22.23 -16.97
C MET A 71 -8.94 21.55 -15.74
N ASP A 72 -9.72 20.79 -14.98
CA ASP A 72 -9.22 20.01 -13.84
C ASP A 72 -8.47 18.78 -14.37
N ILE A 73 -7.16 18.74 -14.11
CA ILE A 73 -6.29 17.63 -14.52
C ILE A 73 -6.11 16.58 -13.43
N THR A 74 -6.65 16.77 -12.22
CA THR A 74 -6.41 15.89 -11.07
C THR A 74 -6.73 14.44 -11.40
N GLN A 75 -7.86 14.17 -12.05
CA GLN A 75 -8.23 12.82 -12.43
C GLN A 75 -7.23 12.18 -13.41
N ALA A 76 -6.80 12.93 -14.43
CA ALA A 76 -5.82 12.45 -15.39
C ALA A 76 -4.45 12.18 -14.74
N VAL A 77 -4.05 13.01 -13.77
CA VAL A 77 -2.82 12.82 -12.99
C VAL A 77 -2.92 11.55 -12.16
N VAL A 78 -4.04 11.32 -11.46
CA VAL A 78 -4.25 10.10 -10.65
C VAL A 78 -4.20 8.85 -11.53
N GLU A 79 -4.85 8.86 -12.68
CA GLU A 79 -4.85 7.71 -13.60
C GLU A 79 -3.44 7.38 -14.11
N ARG A 80 -2.68 8.40 -14.53
CA ARG A 80 -1.30 8.18 -14.99
C ARG A 80 -0.38 7.76 -13.84
N LEU A 81 -0.57 8.33 -12.66
CA LEU A 81 0.24 8.00 -11.49
C LEU A 81 0.00 6.54 -11.05
N ASN A 82 -1.25 6.07 -11.07
CA ASN A 82 -1.59 4.67 -10.76
C ASN A 82 -0.96 3.67 -11.74
N GLN A 83 -0.73 4.08 -13.00
CA GLN A 83 -0.01 3.26 -13.98
C GLN A 83 1.49 3.18 -13.68
N LYS A 84 2.08 4.25 -13.13
CA LYS A 84 3.52 4.34 -12.81
C LYS A 84 3.88 3.77 -11.44
N VAL A 85 3.00 3.98 -10.46
CA VAL A 85 3.16 3.55 -9.07
C VAL A 85 2.00 2.63 -8.72
N PRO A 86 2.12 1.32 -9.00
CA PRO A 86 1.11 0.37 -8.57
C PRO A 86 0.98 0.44 -7.05
N ALA A 87 -0.25 0.38 -6.55
CA ALA A 87 -0.48 0.26 -5.12
C ALA A 87 0.37 -0.91 -4.58
N PRO A 88 1.08 -0.74 -3.44
CA PRO A 88 1.79 -1.85 -2.85
C PRO A 88 0.77 -2.98 -2.66
N ALA A 89 1.07 -4.16 -3.18
CA ALA A 89 0.22 -5.32 -2.97
C ALA A 89 0.00 -5.42 -1.46
N ALA A 90 -1.26 -5.27 -1.02
CA ALA A 90 -1.63 -5.35 0.39
C ALA A 90 -0.95 -6.60 0.91
N SER A 91 0.09 -6.42 1.75
CA SER A 91 1.04 -7.49 2.10
C SER A 91 0.21 -8.71 2.37
N ALA A 92 0.29 -9.69 1.44
CA ALA A 92 -0.57 -10.84 1.47
C ALA A 92 -0.53 -11.33 2.91
N ALA A 93 -1.66 -11.30 3.59
CA ALA A 93 -1.84 -12.06 4.79
C ALA A 93 -1.46 -13.47 4.35
N ALA A 94 -0.20 -13.87 4.58
CA ALA A 94 0.26 -15.20 4.26
C ALA A 94 -0.87 -16.12 4.72
N PRO A 95 -1.44 -16.94 3.82
CA PRO A 95 -2.66 -17.67 4.10
C PRO A 95 -2.47 -18.29 5.47
N ALA A 96 -3.39 -17.97 6.40
CA ALA A 96 -3.34 -18.55 7.73
C ALA A 96 -3.08 -20.05 7.53
N PRO A 97 -2.04 -20.63 8.14
CA PRO A 97 -1.71 -22.03 7.88
C PRO A 97 -2.99 -22.81 8.13
N ALA A 98 -3.47 -23.50 7.10
CA ALA A 98 -4.69 -24.31 7.19
C ALA A 98 -4.56 -25.19 8.44
N PRO A 99 -5.61 -25.32 9.28
CA PRO A 99 -5.53 -26.17 10.45
C PRO A 99 -5.13 -27.55 9.93
N ALA A 100 -3.96 -28.03 10.37
CA ALA A 100 -3.46 -29.36 10.02
C ALA A 100 -4.60 -30.33 10.32
N ALA A 101 -5.19 -30.87 9.26
CA ALA A 101 -6.27 -31.81 9.33
C ALA A 101 -5.86 -32.86 10.35
N ALA A 102 -6.68 -32.98 11.40
CA ALA A 102 -6.55 -34.01 12.40
C ALA A 102 -6.45 -35.35 11.68
N GLN A 103 -5.22 -35.87 11.54
CA GLN A 103 -4.98 -37.26 11.19
C GLN A 103 -5.42 -38.07 12.40
N ARG A 104 -6.73 -38.32 12.45
CA ARG A 104 -7.31 -39.45 13.16
C ARG A 104 -6.79 -40.70 12.45
N ARG A 105 -5.89 -41.42 13.10
CA ARG A 105 -5.68 -42.87 12.93
C ARG A 105 -5.51 -43.47 14.32
#